data_AF-A0A936IYV2-F1
#
_entry.id   AF-A0A936IYV2-F1
#
_cell.length_a   1.000
_cell.length_b   1.000
_cell.length_c   1.000
_cell.angle_alpha   90.00
_cell.angle_beta   90.00
_cell.angle_gamma   90.00
#
_symmetry.space_group_name_H-M   'P 1'
#
loop_
_entity.id
_entity.type
_entity.pdbx_description
1 polymer ?
#
loop_
_entity_poly.entity_id
_entity_poly.type
_entity_poly.pdbx_seq_one_letter_code
_entity_poly.pdbx_strand_id
1 'polypeptide(L)'
;MQQINTIFDERAIKTAAAIVRIFETGSPVGNYSEVAVLNDGAGISYGVSQFTHRSGSLEAVIDRYLANGGVVGLRVFAERLPLIASRSNAAIRLLAADRIFRRALSAAGITAEMRSAQGAIAFERYMVPAINACVGSGFALPLSLAVIYDAMTHGSFNKIRDRVNVAASAVSGLDLEKRWITDFVRRRDAWLASIPRLRATRYRTRFFMDHLMTGRWQLELPLNVNGIVITEKLLGISPPTYGENETTVGPNSDNTQTNAHTPPQTSAGDPANNPQARPSIIDIVSARSEGTREGLSPIGLDGIEARINAAAARYDQVERMTLTVADRTDRAKSLWTTIVGTIWQTAWAVFGSLAGLQREVWFAVALIAAVLTLVYLYRQIALGKIREATNAALLDRPFAR
;
A
#
# COMPACT_ATOMS: atom_id res chain seq x y z
N MET A 1 -17.60 1.93 -3.11
CA MET A 1 -16.54 1.36 -3.98
C MET A 1 -17.28 0.50 -5.00
N GLN A 2 -17.27 0.85 -6.30
CA GLN A 2 -17.82 -0.05 -7.30
C GLN A 2 -17.04 -1.37 -7.20
N GLN A 3 -17.74 -2.50 -7.05
CA GLN A 3 -17.12 -3.81 -7.18
C GLN A 3 -16.64 -3.92 -8.63
N ILE A 4 -15.37 -3.60 -8.88
CA ILE A 4 -14.72 -4.09 -10.08
C ILE A 4 -14.68 -5.60 -9.90
N ASN A 5 -15.36 -6.34 -10.77
CA ASN A 5 -15.28 -7.80 -10.79
C ASN A 5 -13.88 -8.16 -11.28
N THR A 6 -12.90 -8.12 -10.36
CA THR A 6 -11.51 -8.43 -10.67
C THR A 6 -11.25 -9.89 -10.38
N ILE A 7 -10.42 -10.53 -11.20
CA ILE A 7 -9.92 -11.89 -10.98
C ILE A 7 -9.08 -12.01 -9.70
N PHE A 8 -8.67 -10.88 -9.10
CA PHE A 8 -7.94 -10.82 -7.85
C PHE A 8 -8.88 -10.50 -6.69
N ASP A 9 -8.75 -11.25 -5.61
CA ASP A 9 -9.47 -10.95 -4.38
C ASP A 9 -8.87 -9.72 -3.66
N GLU A 10 -9.59 -9.23 -2.65
CA GLU A 10 -9.15 -8.08 -1.85
C GLU A 10 -7.78 -8.32 -1.19
N ARG A 11 -7.51 -9.56 -0.79
CA ARG A 11 -6.24 -9.96 -0.16
C ARG A 11 -5.07 -9.77 -1.12
N ALA A 12 -5.17 -10.25 -2.35
CA ALA A 12 -4.14 -10.12 -3.37
C ALA A 12 -3.86 -8.65 -3.69
N ILE A 13 -4.91 -7.85 -3.87
CA ILE A 13 -4.81 -6.41 -4.16
C ILE A 13 -4.11 -5.67 -3.01
N LYS A 14 -4.54 -5.89 -1.77
CA LYS A 14 -3.95 -5.22 -0.60
C LYS A 14 -2.51 -5.67 -0.35
N THR A 15 -2.20 -6.94 -0.58
CA THR A 15 -0.85 -7.48 -0.43
C THR A 15 0.10 -6.87 -1.47
N ALA A 16 -0.31 -6.83 -2.74
CA ALA A 16 0.45 -6.18 -3.81
C ALA A 16 0.69 -4.69 -3.52
N ALA A 17 -0.35 -3.99 -3.05
CA ALA A 17 -0.24 -2.58 -2.65
C ALA A 17 0.77 -2.37 -1.51
N ALA A 18 0.74 -3.22 -0.48
CA ALA A 18 1.64 -3.13 0.66
C ALA A 18 3.11 -3.44 0.29
N ILE A 19 3.35 -4.44 -0.56
CA ILE A 19 4.70 -4.76 -1.08
C ILE A 19 5.31 -3.52 -1.75
N VAL A 20 4.60 -2.91 -2.71
CA VAL A 20 5.10 -1.74 -3.44
C VAL A 20 5.30 -0.55 -2.51
N ARG A 21 4.39 -0.35 -1.55
CA ARG A 21 4.54 0.75 -0.59
C ARG A 21 5.79 0.62 0.27
N ILE A 22 6.10 -0.60 0.73
CA ILE A 22 7.34 -0.89 1.46
C ILE A 22 8.55 -0.61 0.57
N PHE A 23 8.48 -0.92 -0.73
CA PHE A 23 9.55 -0.58 -1.64
C PHE A 23 9.75 0.92 -1.84
N GLU A 24 8.67 1.71 -1.88
CA GLU A 24 8.76 3.16 -2.09
C GLU A 24 9.16 3.92 -0.81
N THR A 25 8.63 3.52 0.34
CA THR A 25 8.68 4.33 1.56
C THR A 25 9.26 3.61 2.77
N GLY A 26 9.56 2.31 2.67
CA GLY A 26 9.99 1.51 3.82
C GLY A 26 8.89 1.34 4.88
N SER A 27 7.63 1.64 4.57
CA SER A 27 6.50 1.49 5.47
C SER A 27 5.34 0.77 4.78
N PRO A 28 4.61 -0.12 5.46
CA PRO A 28 3.37 -0.69 4.93
C PRO A 28 2.19 0.28 5.02
N VAL A 29 2.33 1.38 5.77
CA VAL A 29 1.30 2.40 5.97
C VAL A 29 1.80 3.73 5.41
N GLY A 30 1.05 4.35 4.49
CA GLY A 30 1.43 5.63 3.91
C GLY A 30 0.94 6.81 4.74
N ASN A 31 1.63 7.95 4.62
CA ASN A 31 1.24 9.19 5.28
C ASN A 31 0.22 9.95 4.44
N TYR A 32 -1.04 9.97 4.88
CA TYR A 32 -2.12 10.68 4.19
C TYR A 32 -2.06 12.20 4.35
N SER A 33 -1.34 12.71 5.34
CA SER A 33 -1.24 14.13 5.67
C SER A 33 0.03 14.79 5.14
N GLU A 34 0.92 14.02 4.50
CA GLU A 34 2.19 14.52 3.99
C GLU A 34 1.99 15.48 2.83
N VAL A 35 2.62 16.66 2.90
CA VAL A 35 2.58 17.66 1.84
C VAL A 35 4.00 18.12 1.58
N ALA A 36 4.48 17.92 0.36
CA ALA A 36 5.80 18.34 -0.09
C ALA A 36 5.70 19.27 -1.30
N VAL A 37 6.71 20.12 -1.47
CA VAL A 37 6.93 20.88 -2.70
C VAL A 37 8.37 20.61 -3.11
N LEU A 38 8.55 19.90 -4.22
CA LEU A 38 9.86 19.48 -4.72
C LEU A 38 10.28 20.39 -5.88
N ASN A 39 11.59 20.51 -6.10
CA ASN A 39 12.16 21.30 -7.20
C ASN A 39 12.17 20.55 -8.54
N ASP A 40 11.20 19.67 -8.78
CA ASP A 40 11.01 18.89 -10.00
C ASP A 40 9.95 19.50 -10.95
N GLY A 41 9.35 20.62 -10.53
CA GLY A 41 8.31 21.31 -11.26
C GLY A 41 6.93 20.68 -11.14
N ALA A 42 6.74 19.57 -10.40
CA ALA A 42 5.45 18.93 -10.20
C ALA A 42 4.48 19.76 -9.34
N GLY A 43 5.03 20.72 -8.57
CA GLY A 43 4.28 21.57 -7.65
C GLY A 43 4.12 20.90 -6.30
N ILE A 44 2.91 20.97 -5.75
CA ILE A 44 2.56 20.22 -4.55
C ILE A 44 2.55 18.74 -4.88
N SER A 45 3.16 17.93 -4.01
CA SER A 45 2.99 16.48 -3.90
C SER A 45 2.31 16.17 -2.56
N TYR A 46 1.26 15.35 -2.59
CA TYR A 46 0.38 15.16 -1.43
C TYR A 46 0.10 13.69 -1.14
N GLY A 47 0.24 13.31 0.12
CA GLY A 47 -0.36 12.14 0.72
C GLY A 47 0.25 10.80 0.28
N VAL A 48 -0.59 9.76 0.41
CA VAL A 48 -0.24 8.34 0.43
C VAL A 48 0.44 7.83 -0.84
N SER A 49 0.29 8.56 -1.96
CA SER A 49 0.86 8.23 -3.27
C SER A 49 1.48 9.47 -3.95
N GLN A 50 1.82 10.51 -3.19
CA GLN A 50 2.43 11.75 -3.69
C GLN A 50 1.64 12.35 -4.87
N PHE A 51 0.34 12.58 -4.68
CA PHE A 51 -0.53 13.15 -5.69
C PHE A 51 -0.07 14.56 -6.06
N THR A 52 0.25 14.77 -7.33
CA THR A 52 0.88 16.03 -7.78
C THR A 52 -0.11 16.97 -8.44
N HIS A 53 0.13 18.27 -8.32
CA HIS A 53 -0.63 19.29 -9.04
C HIS A 53 -0.46 19.13 -10.55
N ARG A 54 0.79 19.03 -11.04
CA ARG A 54 1.08 18.94 -12.49
C ARG A 54 0.39 17.75 -13.18
N SER A 55 0.34 16.59 -12.52
CA SER A 55 -0.30 15.39 -13.10
C SER A 55 -1.84 15.42 -13.04
N GLY A 56 -2.42 16.44 -12.40
CA GLY A 56 -3.86 16.50 -12.11
C GLY A 56 -4.33 15.41 -11.16
N SER A 57 -3.45 14.69 -10.46
CA SER A 57 -3.88 13.70 -9.47
C SER A 57 -4.28 14.34 -8.15
N LEU A 58 -3.69 15.48 -7.79
CA LEU A 58 -4.12 16.28 -6.65
C LEU A 58 -5.56 16.77 -6.82
N GLU A 59 -5.91 17.28 -8.02
CA GLU A 59 -7.26 17.70 -8.38
C GLU A 59 -8.27 16.57 -8.16
N ALA A 60 -8.01 15.40 -8.74
CA ALA A 60 -8.91 14.25 -8.62
C ALA A 60 -9.10 13.78 -7.16
N VAL A 61 -8.07 13.87 -6.31
CA VAL A 61 -8.20 13.56 -4.87
C VAL A 61 -9.09 14.58 -4.18
N ILE A 62 -8.92 15.86 -4.44
CA ILE A 62 -9.71 16.93 -3.82
C ILE A 62 -11.17 16.82 -4.28
N ASP A 63 -11.42 16.64 -5.57
CA ASP A 63 -12.77 16.45 -6.10
C ASP A 63 -13.46 15.24 -5.46
N ARG A 64 -12.76 14.11 -5.35
CA ARG A 64 -13.28 12.91 -4.68
C ARG A 64 -13.53 13.16 -3.19
N TYR A 65 -12.64 13.86 -2.51
CA TYR A 65 -12.80 14.22 -1.10
C TYR A 65 -14.06 15.06 -0.86
N LEU A 66 -14.26 16.09 -1.69
CA LEU A 66 -15.45 16.95 -1.63
C LEU A 66 -16.73 16.16 -1.94
N ALA A 67 -16.68 15.28 -2.94
CA ALA A 67 -17.80 14.38 -3.27
C ALA A 67 -18.12 13.38 -2.15
N ASN A 68 -17.14 12.99 -1.34
CA ASN A 68 -17.31 12.16 -0.16
C ASN A 68 -17.89 12.94 1.06
N GLY A 69 -18.23 14.22 0.90
CA GLY A 69 -18.76 15.05 1.99
C GLY A 69 -17.69 15.68 2.89
N GLY A 70 -16.43 15.72 2.43
CA GLY A 70 -15.32 16.31 3.18
C GLY A 70 -15.53 17.80 3.53
N VAL A 71 -15.45 18.14 4.82
CA VAL A 71 -15.69 19.52 5.31
C VAL A 71 -14.42 20.27 5.74
N VAL A 72 -13.36 19.55 6.11
CA VAL A 72 -12.10 20.17 6.56
C VAL A 72 -11.40 20.80 5.37
N GLY A 73 -11.19 22.11 5.41
CA GLY A 73 -10.59 22.86 4.30
C GLY A 73 -11.54 23.12 3.13
N LEU A 74 -12.82 22.77 3.22
CA LEU A 74 -13.83 22.89 2.15
C LEU A 74 -13.78 24.25 1.43
N ARG A 75 -13.86 25.35 2.19
CA ARG A 75 -13.82 26.71 1.63
C ARG A 75 -12.49 27.00 0.91
N VAL A 76 -11.37 26.59 1.51
CA VAL A 76 -10.04 26.76 0.92
C VAL A 76 -9.94 25.99 -0.40
N PHE A 77 -10.40 24.75 -0.43
CA PHE A 77 -10.39 23.93 -1.65
C PHE A 77 -11.29 24.52 -2.72
N ALA A 78 -12.53 24.88 -2.39
CA ALA A 78 -13.48 25.48 -3.33
C ALA A 78 -12.94 26.77 -3.97
N GLU A 79 -12.33 27.66 -3.18
CA GLU A 79 -11.71 28.89 -3.69
C GLU A 79 -10.49 28.63 -4.59
N ARG A 80 -9.78 27.50 -4.42
CA ARG A 80 -8.58 27.15 -5.20
C ARG A 80 -8.85 26.19 -6.36
N LEU A 81 -10.06 25.63 -6.51
CA LEU A 81 -10.42 24.70 -7.60
C LEU A 81 -10.00 25.20 -8.99
N PRO A 82 -10.23 26.48 -9.38
CA PRO A 82 -9.77 26.98 -10.68
C PRO A 82 -8.24 26.95 -10.85
N LEU A 83 -7.48 27.24 -9.79
CA LEU A 83 -6.01 27.16 -9.80
C LEU A 83 -5.51 25.72 -9.83
N ILE A 84 -6.21 24.81 -9.16
CA ILE A 84 -5.88 23.38 -9.14
C ILE A 84 -6.10 22.77 -10.54
N ALA A 85 -7.22 23.08 -11.19
CA ALA A 85 -7.54 22.65 -12.55
C ALA A 85 -6.59 23.25 -13.59
N SER A 86 -6.10 24.46 -13.35
CA SER A 86 -5.06 25.08 -14.19
C SER A 86 -3.70 24.40 -13.97
N ARG A 87 -3.23 23.68 -14.99
CA ARG A 87 -1.91 23.00 -14.99
C ARG A 87 -0.79 23.89 -15.54
N SER A 88 -1.01 25.20 -15.61
CA SER A 88 -0.01 26.16 -16.08
C SER A 88 1.14 26.29 -15.07
N ASN A 89 2.34 26.60 -15.54
CA ASN A 89 3.49 26.83 -14.66
C ASN A 89 3.24 27.96 -13.64
N ALA A 90 2.44 28.97 -14.02
CA ALA A 90 2.06 30.05 -13.12
C ALA A 90 1.15 29.55 -11.99
N ALA A 91 0.07 28.82 -12.32
CA ALA A 91 -0.84 28.26 -11.33
C ALA A 91 -0.14 27.28 -10.39
N ILE A 92 0.74 26.42 -10.94
CA ILE A 92 1.54 25.47 -10.16
C ILE A 92 2.42 26.20 -9.13
N ARG A 93 3.13 27.27 -9.55
CA ARG A 93 3.97 28.05 -8.62
C ARG A 93 3.15 28.78 -7.55
N LEU A 94 2.03 29.38 -7.94
CA LEU A 94 1.14 30.10 -7.01
C LEU A 94 0.58 29.15 -5.95
N LEU A 95 0.02 28.00 -6.37
CA LEU A 95 -0.55 27.04 -5.44
C LEU A 95 0.52 26.39 -4.55
N ALA A 96 1.70 26.09 -5.09
CA ALA A 96 2.83 25.56 -4.31
C ALA A 96 3.32 26.54 -3.23
N ALA A 97 3.21 27.86 -3.48
CA ALA A 97 3.53 28.88 -2.49
C ALA A 97 2.42 29.04 -1.42
N ASP A 98 1.16 28.73 -1.73
CA ASP A 98 0.01 28.89 -0.84
C ASP A 98 0.14 28.00 0.42
N ARG A 99 0.49 28.62 1.54
CA ARG A 99 0.65 27.94 2.83
C ARG A 99 -0.69 27.54 3.44
N ILE A 100 -1.76 28.29 3.18
CA ILE A 100 -3.09 28.00 3.71
C ILE A 100 -3.62 26.74 3.03
N PHE A 101 -3.48 26.65 1.71
CA PHE A 101 -3.86 25.47 0.96
C PHE A 101 -3.11 24.21 1.40
N ARG A 102 -1.78 24.29 1.58
CA ARG A 102 -0.98 23.15 2.06
C ARG A 102 -1.36 22.70 3.47
N ARG A 103 -1.66 23.64 4.38
CA ARG A 103 -2.15 23.30 5.72
C ARG A 103 -3.53 22.65 5.68
N ALA A 104 -4.43 23.14 4.82
CA ALA A 104 -5.74 22.54 4.62
C ALA A 104 -5.63 21.10 4.11
N LEU A 105 -4.72 20.82 3.16
CA LEU A 105 -4.42 19.46 2.71
C LEU A 105 -3.96 18.57 3.88
N SER A 106 -2.96 19.02 4.64
CA SER A 106 -2.42 18.24 5.75
C SER A 106 -3.49 17.94 6.82
N ALA A 107 -4.32 18.92 7.17
CA ALA A 107 -5.43 18.75 8.11
C ALA A 107 -6.50 17.79 7.56
N ALA A 108 -6.87 17.92 6.28
CA ALA A 108 -7.82 17.03 5.64
C ALA A 108 -7.31 15.59 5.60
N GLY A 109 -6.00 15.36 5.44
CA GLY A 109 -5.37 14.02 5.40
C GLY A 109 -5.67 13.13 6.62
N ILE A 110 -6.04 13.73 7.76
CA ILE A 110 -6.41 13.00 8.98
C ILE A 110 -7.83 12.40 8.86
N THR A 111 -8.71 13.02 8.08
CA THR A 111 -10.14 12.66 7.97
C THR A 111 -10.37 11.35 7.22
N ALA A 112 -11.43 10.62 7.57
CA ALA A 112 -11.76 9.34 6.94
C ALA A 112 -12.12 9.50 5.45
N GLU A 113 -12.81 10.59 5.11
CA GLU A 113 -13.25 10.93 3.76
C GLU A 113 -12.05 11.19 2.85
N MET A 114 -11.01 11.89 3.35
CA MET A 114 -9.79 12.16 2.60
C MET A 114 -8.93 10.90 2.45
N ARG A 115 -8.81 10.09 3.50
CA ARG A 115 -8.11 8.79 3.42
C ARG A 115 -8.79 7.87 2.40
N SER A 116 -10.12 7.84 2.40
CA SER A 116 -10.93 7.12 1.41
C SER A 116 -10.71 7.67 -0.01
N ALA A 117 -10.72 9.00 -0.18
CA ALA A 117 -10.49 9.64 -1.48
C ALA A 117 -9.08 9.34 -2.04
N GLN A 118 -8.04 9.47 -1.22
CA GLN A 118 -6.68 9.10 -1.61
C GLN A 118 -6.57 7.62 -1.95
N GLY A 119 -7.16 6.74 -1.14
CA GLY A 119 -7.18 5.30 -1.42
C GLY A 119 -7.84 4.98 -2.76
N ALA A 120 -9.01 5.56 -3.03
CA ALA A 120 -9.74 5.37 -4.29
C ALA A 120 -8.94 5.87 -5.50
N ILE A 121 -8.42 7.10 -5.45
CA ILE A 121 -7.64 7.65 -6.57
C ILE A 121 -6.32 6.89 -6.77
N ALA A 122 -5.66 6.46 -5.69
CA ALA A 122 -4.46 5.62 -5.81
C ALA A 122 -4.79 4.28 -6.48
N PHE A 123 -5.89 3.65 -6.08
CA PHE A 123 -6.35 2.40 -6.67
C PHE A 123 -6.69 2.58 -8.16
N GLU A 124 -7.51 3.58 -8.49
CA GLU A 124 -7.94 3.89 -9.87
C GLU A 124 -6.75 4.23 -10.79
N ARG A 125 -5.80 5.05 -10.34
CA ARG A 125 -4.70 5.54 -11.18
C ARG A 125 -3.52 4.58 -11.29
N TYR A 126 -3.28 3.74 -10.30
CA TYR A 126 -2.07 2.92 -10.24
C TYR A 126 -2.35 1.43 -10.20
N MET A 127 -3.34 0.96 -9.43
CA MET A 127 -3.63 -0.48 -9.30
C MET A 127 -4.48 -0.99 -10.47
N VAL A 128 -5.55 -0.27 -10.86
CA VAL A 128 -6.42 -0.69 -11.97
C VAL A 128 -5.65 -0.89 -13.29
N PRO A 129 -4.70 -0.04 -13.69
CA PRO A 129 -3.87 -0.31 -14.86
C PRO A 129 -3.10 -1.64 -14.77
N ALA A 130 -2.61 -2.00 -13.58
CA ALA A 130 -1.91 -3.27 -13.37
C ALA A 130 -2.87 -4.46 -13.44
N ILE A 131 -4.04 -4.35 -12.83
CA ILE A 131 -5.12 -5.36 -12.94
C ILE A 131 -5.50 -5.56 -14.41
N ASN A 132 -5.72 -4.49 -15.17
CA ASN A 132 -6.07 -4.56 -16.58
C ASN A 132 -4.97 -5.22 -17.43
N ALA A 133 -3.69 -4.96 -17.13
CA ALA A 133 -2.58 -5.62 -17.80
C ALA A 133 -2.51 -7.12 -17.47
N CYS A 134 -2.78 -7.51 -16.23
CA CYS A 134 -2.92 -8.92 -15.85
C CYS A 134 -4.08 -9.59 -16.59
N VAL A 135 -5.28 -9.01 -16.52
CA VAL A 135 -6.49 -9.53 -17.17
C VAL A 135 -6.29 -9.66 -18.68
N GLY A 136 -5.76 -8.62 -19.34
CA GLY A 136 -5.47 -8.66 -20.77
C GLY A 136 -4.39 -9.67 -21.18
N SER A 137 -3.58 -10.15 -20.23
CA SER A 137 -2.58 -11.21 -20.43
C SER A 137 -3.06 -12.59 -19.97
N GLY A 138 -4.28 -12.69 -19.41
CA GLY A 138 -4.79 -13.93 -18.80
C GLY A 138 -4.09 -14.34 -17.51
N PHE A 139 -3.46 -13.39 -16.80
CA PHE A 139 -2.70 -13.65 -15.57
C PHE A 139 -3.57 -13.47 -14.34
N ALA A 140 -3.57 -14.46 -13.44
CA ALA A 140 -4.44 -14.49 -12.26
C ALA A 140 -3.71 -14.67 -10.93
N LEU A 141 -2.38 -14.83 -10.92
CA LEU A 141 -1.63 -15.05 -9.68
C LEU A 141 -1.34 -13.72 -8.94
N PRO A 142 -1.53 -13.67 -7.60
CA PRO A 142 -1.21 -12.51 -6.79
C PRO A 142 0.23 -11.99 -6.96
N LEU A 143 1.22 -12.88 -7.09
CA LEU A 143 2.61 -12.50 -7.35
C LEU A 143 2.76 -11.76 -8.70
N SER A 144 2.02 -12.16 -9.73
CA SER A 144 2.02 -11.50 -11.03
C SER A 144 1.47 -10.08 -10.94
N LEU A 145 0.37 -9.89 -10.20
CA LEU A 145 -0.18 -8.57 -9.92
C LEU A 145 0.85 -7.67 -9.22
N ALA A 146 1.50 -8.18 -8.17
CA ALA A 146 2.52 -7.41 -7.44
C ALA A 146 3.71 -7.02 -8.33
N VAL A 147 4.18 -7.92 -9.19
CA VAL A 147 5.28 -7.66 -10.14
C VAL A 147 4.90 -6.57 -11.14
N ILE A 148 3.72 -6.68 -11.75
CA ILE A 148 3.26 -5.72 -12.77
C ILE A 148 2.97 -4.36 -12.13
N TYR A 149 2.29 -4.34 -10.99
CA TYR A 149 2.00 -3.12 -10.23
C TYR A 149 3.28 -2.38 -9.82
N ASP A 150 4.27 -3.10 -9.30
CA ASP A 150 5.59 -2.54 -8.96
C ASP A 150 6.30 -1.97 -10.20
N ALA A 151 6.30 -2.72 -11.30
CA ALA A 151 6.98 -2.31 -12.52
C ALA A 151 6.34 -1.08 -13.16
N MET A 152 5.02 -0.94 -13.10
CA MET A 152 4.27 0.23 -13.55
C MET A 152 4.55 1.43 -12.66
N THR A 153 4.50 1.26 -11.33
CA THR A 153 4.79 2.33 -10.35
C THR A 153 6.21 2.87 -10.52
N HIS A 154 7.20 1.99 -10.70
CA HIS A 154 8.58 2.36 -11.00
C HIS A 154 8.76 2.93 -12.44
N GLY A 155 7.79 2.80 -13.33
CA GLY A 155 7.90 3.25 -14.74
C GLY A 155 8.79 2.36 -15.62
N SER A 156 9.02 1.10 -15.21
CA SER A 156 9.83 0.12 -15.94
C SER A 156 9.03 -0.87 -16.79
N PHE A 157 7.71 -0.97 -16.60
CA PHE A 157 6.87 -1.95 -17.28
C PHE A 157 7.01 -1.90 -18.81
N ASN A 158 6.68 -0.76 -19.44
CA ASN A 158 6.76 -0.60 -20.89
C ASN A 158 8.18 -0.72 -21.46
N LYS A 159 9.22 -0.52 -20.63
CA LYS A 159 10.62 -0.67 -21.07
C LYS A 159 11.04 -2.12 -21.24
N ILE A 160 10.35 -3.04 -20.56
CA ILE A 160 10.72 -4.46 -20.44
C ILE A 160 9.68 -5.39 -21.05
N ARG A 161 8.39 -5.07 -20.95
CA ARG A 161 7.25 -5.92 -21.36
C ARG A 161 7.46 -6.51 -22.76
N ASP A 162 7.77 -5.66 -23.73
CA ASP A 162 7.89 -6.06 -25.15
C ASP A 162 9.22 -6.76 -25.46
N ARG A 163 10.10 -6.91 -24.47
CA ARG A 163 11.36 -7.67 -24.57
C ARG A 163 11.23 -9.08 -24.02
N VAL A 164 10.12 -9.41 -23.36
CA VAL A 164 9.87 -10.77 -22.85
C VAL A 164 9.60 -11.68 -24.03
N ASN A 165 10.34 -12.78 -24.12
CA ASN A 165 10.18 -13.73 -25.22
C ASN A 165 9.93 -15.11 -24.63
N VAL A 166 8.66 -15.45 -24.48
CA VAL A 166 8.21 -16.81 -24.14
C VAL A 166 7.63 -17.39 -25.42
N ALA A 167 8.13 -18.54 -25.86
CA ALA A 167 7.61 -19.24 -27.02
C ALA A 167 6.13 -19.59 -26.78
N ALA A 168 5.23 -18.77 -27.34
CA ALA A 168 3.79 -18.80 -27.07
C ALA A 168 3.11 -20.04 -27.65
N SER A 169 3.73 -20.73 -28.62
CA SER A 169 3.13 -21.84 -29.36
C SER A 169 3.04 -23.16 -28.58
N ALA A 170 3.67 -23.28 -27.40
CA ALA A 170 3.72 -24.53 -26.64
C ALA A 170 3.27 -24.42 -25.17
N VAL A 171 2.88 -23.23 -24.70
CA VAL A 171 2.55 -23.00 -23.29
C VAL A 171 1.33 -22.08 -23.18
N SER A 172 0.33 -22.48 -22.39
CA SER A 172 -0.90 -21.72 -22.16
C SER A 172 -1.24 -21.66 -20.66
N GLY A 173 -2.19 -20.78 -20.32
CA GLY A 173 -2.72 -20.64 -18.96
C GLY A 173 -1.63 -20.36 -17.92
N LEU A 174 -1.67 -21.10 -16.81
CA LEU A 174 -0.83 -20.88 -15.64
C LEU A 174 0.67 -20.98 -15.94
N ASP A 175 1.08 -21.91 -16.82
CA ASP A 175 2.50 -22.08 -17.15
C ASP A 175 3.03 -20.91 -17.99
N LEU A 176 2.18 -20.34 -18.85
CA LEU A 176 2.53 -19.15 -19.63
C LEU A 176 2.75 -17.97 -18.70
N GLU A 177 1.82 -17.74 -17.77
CA GLU A 177 1.92 -16.69 -16.75
C GLU A 177 3.22 -16.82 -15.95
N LYS A 178 3.49 -18.00 -15.40
CA LYS A 178 4.69 -18.23 -14.58
C LYS A 178 5.98 -17.99 -15.36
N ARG A 179 6.06 -18.48 -16.61
CA ARG A 179 7.24 -18.29 -17.47
C ARG A 179 7.42 -16.83 -17.86
N TRP A 180 6.34 -16.15 -18.24
CA TRP A 180 6.38 -14.75 -18.66
C TRP A 180 6.82 -13.85 -17.51
N ILE A 181 6.22 -14.00 -16.32
CA ILE A 181 6.58 -13.21 -15.15
C ILE A 181 8.02 -13.49 -14.72
N THR A 182 8.46 -14.75 -14.78
CA THR A 182 9.85 -15.11 -14.48
C THR A 182 10.84 -14.44 -15.43
N ASP A 183 10.60 -14.49 -16.75
CA ASP A 183 11.46 -13.84 -17.75
C ASP A 183 11.42 -12.31 -17.62
N PHE A 184 10.24 -11.73 -17.38
CA PHE A 184 10.06 -10.31 -17.13
C PHE A 184 10.89 -9.82 -15.93
N VAL A 185 10.80 -10.49 -14.77
CA VAL A 185 11.54 -10.11 -13.56
C VAL A 185 13.05 -10.21 -13.79
N ARG A 186 13.52 -11.25 -14.49
CA ARG A 186 14.94 -11.42 -14.85
C ARG A 186 15.45 -10.28 -15.74
N ARG A 187 14.72 -9.96 -16.81
CA ARG A 187 15.08 -8.86 -17.72
C ARG A 187 15.04 -7.51 -17.02
N ARG A 188 14.06 -7.30 -16.14
CA ARG A 188 13.96 -6.07 -15.35
C ARG A 188 15.14 -5.93 -14.39
N ASP A 189 15.52 -6.98 -13.67
CA ASP A 189 16.69 -6.94 -12.79
C ASP A 189 17.99 -6.64 -13.56
N ALA A 190 18.19 -7.29 -14.71
CA ALA A 190 19.34 -7.03 -15.57
C ALA A 190 19.38 -5.58 -16.08
N TRP A 191 18.22 -5.02 -16.45
CA TRP A 191 18.09 -3.62 -16.86
C TRP A 191 18.35 -2.64 -15.70
N LEU A 192 17.86 -2.92 -14.50
CA LEU A 192 18.17 -2.13 -13.31
C LEU A 192 19.67 -2.18 -12.98
N ALA A 193 20.32 -3.33 -13.18
CA ALA A 193 21.75 -3.50 -12.97
C ALA A 193 22.61 -2.70 -13.96
N SER A 194 22.15 -2.55 -15.20
CA SER A 194 22.92 -1.87 -16.24
C SER A 194 22.94 -0.34 -16.08
N ILE A 195 21.98 0.25 -15.35
CA ILE A 195 21.88 1.70 -15.16
C ILE A 195 22.42 2.07 -13.76
N PRO A 196 23.57 2.76 -13.63
CA PRO A 196 24.22 3.02 -12.33
C PRO A 196 23.30 3.60 -11.25
N ARG A 197 22.51 4.63 -11.58
CA ARG A 197 21.57 5.27 -10.65
C ARG A 197 20.40 4.39 -10.19
N LEU A 198 20.12 3.30 -10.90
CA LEU A 198 19.01 2.39 -10.60
C LEU A 198 19.47 1.08 -9.94
N ARG A 199 20.78 0.82 -9.87
CA ARG A 199 21.30 -0.42 -9.27
C ARG A 199 20.82 -0.64 -7.84
N ALA A 200 20.65 0.45 -7.08
CA ALA A 200 20.16 0.41 -5.71
C ALA A 200 18.71 -0.11 -5.62
N THR A 201 17.88 0.02 -6.66
CA THR A 201 16.46 -0.42 -6.62
C THR A 201 16.27 -1.91 -6.95
N ARG A 202 17.35 -2.64 -7.25
CA ARG A 202 17.33 -4.08 -7.54
C ARG A 202 16.82 -4.95 -6.40
N TYR A 203 16.78 -4.45 -5.16
CA TYR A 203 16.16 -5.22 -4.07
C TYR A 203 14.70 -5.58 -4.38
N ARG A 204 13.98 -4.74 -5.15
CA ARG A 204 12.59 -4.97 -5.56
C ARG A 204 12.47 -6.22 -6.41
N THR A 205 13.30 -6.33 -7.45
CA THR A 205 13.33 -7.50 -8.34
C THR A 205 13.88 -8.73 -7.64
N ARG A 206 14.87 -8.58 -6.75
CA ARG A 206 15.39 -9.70 -5.95
C ARG A 206 14.34 -10.30 -5.04
N PHE A 207 13.55 -9.47 -4.36
CA PHE A 207 12.40 -9.95 -3.58
C PHE A 207 11.48 -10.81 -4.44
N PHE A 208 11.11 -10.36 -5.64
CA PHE A 208 10.25 -11.16 -6.53
C PHE A 208 10.94 -12.43 -7.02
N MET A 209 12.23 -12.39 -7.38
CA MET A 209 12.99 -13.57 -7.77
C MET A 209 12.97 -14.64 -6.68
N ASP A 210 13.17 -14.25 -5.42
CA ASP A 210 13.13 -15.18 -4.29
C ASP A 210 11.77 -15.89 -4.21
N HIS A 211 10.67 -15.15 -4.34
CA HIS A 211 9.31 -15.70 -4.29
C HIS A 211 9.00 -16.61 -5.48
N LEU A 212 9.48 -16.24 -6.68
CA LEU A 212 9.39 -17.07 -7.88
C LEU A 212 10.13 -18.40 -7.69
N MET A 213 11.34 -18.37 -7.13
CA MET A 213 12.16 -19.56 -6.89
C MET A 213 11.57 -20.47 -5.81
N THR A 214 10.94 -19.90 -4.77
CA THR A 214 10.29 -20.68 -3.70
C THR A 214 8.84 -21.07 -4.02
N GLY A 215 8.34 -20.75 -5.23
CA GLY A 215 6.98 -21.11 -5.64
C GLY A 215 5.85 -20.37 -4.91
N ARG A 216 6.12 -19.23 -4.26
CA ARG A 216 5.14 -18.47 -3.46
C ARG A 216 4.30 -17.54 -4.33
N TRP A 217 3.59 -18.13 -5.29
CA TRP A 217 2.80 -17.40 -6.29
C TRP A 217 1.54 -16.73 -5.73
N GLN A 218 1.01 -17.25 -4.61
CA GLN A 218 -0.21 -16.73 -3.96
C GLN A 218 0.07 -15.62 -2.94
N LEU A 219 1.34 -15.30 -2.65
CA LEU A 219 1.75 -14.32 -1.65
C LEU A 219 1.09 -14.55 -0.27
N GLU A 220 1.15 -15.79 0.22
CA GLU A 220 0.52 -16.15 1.48
C GLU A 220 1.08 -15.32 2.65
N LEU A 221 0.18 -14.77 3.47
CA LEU A 221 0.52 -14.03 4.68
C LEU A 221 0.72 -15.01 5.86
N PRO A 222 1.64 -14.74 6.79
CA PRO A 222 2.49 -13.55 6.89
C PRO A 222 3.64 -13.54 5.86
N LEU A 223 3.96 -12.34 5.37
CA LEU A 223 4.93 -12.12 4.30
C LEU A 223 5.98 -11.11 4.74
N ASN A 224 7.26 -11.48 4.71
CA ASN A 224 8.36 -10.56 4.99
C ASN A 224 8.80 -9.85 3.71
N VAL A 225 8.67 -8.53 3.69
CA VAL A 225 9.12 -7.66 2.60
C VAL A 225 10.19 -6.73 3.15
N ASN A 226 11.45 -6.95 2.76
CA ASN A 226 12.60 -6.15 3.18
C ASN A 226 12.73 -5.94 4.72
N GLY A 227 12.40 -6.97 5.51
CA GLY A 227 12.47 -6.92 6.97
C GLY A 227 11.17 -6.51 7.65
N ILE A 228 10.12 -6.19 6.89
CA ILE A 228 8.80 -5.80 7.41
C ILE A 228 7.82 -6.95 7.20
N VAL A 229 7.17 -7.40 8.27
CA VAL A 229 6.19 -8.48 8.22
C VAL A 229 4.80 -7.93 7.96
N ILE A 230 4.22 -8.29 6.82
CA ILE A 230 2.83 -8.01 6.47
C ILE A 230 1.94 -9.14 7.02
N THR A 231 0.80 -8.78 7.63
CA THR A 231 -0.20 -9.71 8.16
C THR A 231 -1.60 -9.29 7.69
N GLU A 232 -2.58 -10.20 7.75
CA GLU A 232 -3.98 -9.88 7.43
C GLU A 232 -4.52 -8.73 8.28
N LYS A 233 -4.19 -8.74 9.58
CA LYS A 233 -4.55 -7.67 10.53
C LYS A 233 -3.98 -6.31 10.09
N LEU A 234 -2.72 -6.28 9.67
CA LEU A 234 -2.09 -5.04 9.18
C LEU A 234 -2.80 -4.49 7.94
N LEU A 235 -3.32 -5.38 7.09
CA LEU A 235 -4.04 -5.01 5.87
C LEU A 235 -5.53 -4.73 6.12
N GLY A 236 -6.03 -4.90 7.35
CA GLY A 236 -7.46 -4.81 7.65
C GLY A 236 -8.28 -5.78 6.81
N ILE A 237 -7.76 -6.99 6.59
CA ILE A 237 -8.50 -8.10 5.97
C ILE A 237 -9.16 -8.84 7.13
N SER A 238 -10.49 -8.86 7.13
CA SER A 238 -11.24 -9.66 8.11
C SER A 238 -10.99 -11.15 7.84
N PRO A 239 -10.82 -11.98 8.88
CA PRO A 239 -10.77 -13.42 8.68
C PRO A 239 -12.08 -13.88 8.02
N PRO A 240 -12.05 -14.91 7.16
CA PRO A 240 -13.28 -15.48 6.62
C PRO A 240 -14.18 -15.88 7.80
N THR A 241 -15.39 -15.33 7.84
CA THR A 241 -16.44 -15.81 8.74
C THR A 241 -16.78 -17.23 8.31
N TYR A 242 -16.15 -18.21 8.95
CA TYR A 242 -16.65 -19.57 8.92
C TYR A 242 -17.99 -19.53 9.64
N GLY A 243 -19.08 -19.70 8.89
CA GLY A 243 -20.40 -19.85 9.47
C GLY A 243 -20.39 -21.08 10.36
N GLU A 244 -20.67 -20.88 11.65
CA GLU A 244 -21.12 -21.94 12.53
C GLU A 244 -22.48 -22.41 12.00
N ASN A 245 -22.47 -23.49 11.20
CA ASN A 245 -23.63 -24.32 10.97
C ASN A 245 -23.30 -25.74 11.45
N GLU A 246 -24.32 -26.40 11.99
CA GLU A 246 -24.35 -27.69 12.69
C GLU A 246 -24.01 -27.61 14.20
N THR A 247 -24.86 -28.03 15.14
CA THR A 247 -26.03 -28.93 15.08
C THR A 247 -26.77 -28.89 16.41
N THR A 248 -28.09 -28.74 16.40
CA THR A 248 -28.98 -29.45 17.34
C THR A 248 -30.25 -29.88 16.59
N VAL A 249 -30.29 -31.18 16.27
CA VAL A 249 -31.47 -32.01 15.96
C VAL A 249 -32.42 -31.98 17.18
N GLY A 250 -33.76 -31.97 17.17
CA GLY A 250 -34.90 -32.29 16.25
C GLY A 250 -36.19 -32.20 17.13
N PRO A 251 -37.32 -32.90 16.87
CA PRO A 251 -38.07 -33.16 15.64
C PRO A 251 -39.58 -32.72 15.69
N ASN A 252 -40.23 -32.80 14.52
CA ASN A 252 -41.66 -33.04 14.23
C ASN A 252 -42.75 -31.93 14.13
N SER A 253 -43.35 -31.95 12.92
CA SER A 253 -44.80 -31.98 12.57
C SER A 253 -45.57 -30.69 12.23
N ASP A 254 -46.00 -30.66 10.95
CA ASP A 254 -47.25 -30.19 10.33
C ASP A 254 -47.80 -28.79 10.60
N ASN A 255 -47.91 -27.95 9.54
CA ASN A 255 -49.16 -27.77 8.79
C ASN A 255 -49.04 -26.80 7.57
N THR A 256 -49.51 -27.29 6.43
CA THR A 256 -50.24 -26.68 5.28
C THR A 256 -50.49 -25.16 5.25
N GLN A 257 -50.09 -24.47 4.16
CA GLN A 257 -51.03 -23.85 3.19
C GLN A 257 -50.35 -23.14 1.97
N THR A 258 -50.82 -23.60 0.81
CA THR A 258 -50.89 -23.03 -0.54
C THR A 258 -50.82 -21.51 -0.72
N ASN A 259 -50.06 -21.04 -1.73
CA ASN A 259 -50.62 -20.35 -2.90
C ASN A 259 -49.58 -20.17 -4.02
N ALA A 260 -50.04 -20.35 -5.26
CA ALA A 260 -49.28 -20.31 -6.51
C ALA A 260 -49.76 -19.15 -7.39
N HIS A 261 -48.85 -18.45 -8.10
CA HIS A 261 -49.02 -17.88 -9.47
C HIS A 261 -47.80 -17.00 -9.85
N THR A 262 -46.89 -17.49 -10.72
CA THR A 262 -46.67 -17.20 -12.17
C THR A 262 -45.64 -16.08 -12.47
N PRO A 263 -44.95 -16.07 -13.63
CA PRO A 263 -43.54 -15.67 -13.76
C PRO A 263 -43.34 -14.36 -14.55
N PRO A 264 -42.13 -13.76 -14.58
CA PRO A 264 -41.88 -12.58 -15.40
C PRO A 264 -41.39 -12.95 -16.80
N GLN A 265 -42.03 -12.34 -17.80
CA GLN A 265 -41.57 -12.29 -19.19
C GLN A 265 -40.48 -11.23 -19.39
N THR A 266 -39.52 -11.60 -20.23
CA THR A 266 -38.49 -10.81 -20.90
C THR A 266 -39.04 -9.73 -21.82
N SER A 267 -38.34 -8.59 -21.93
CA SER A 267 -38.26 -7.80 -23.18
C SER A 267 -36.97 -6.97 -23.21
N ALA A 268 -36.28 -7.08 -24.34
CA ALA A 268 -35.07 -6.36 -24.72
C ALA A 268 -35.40 -5.01 -25.39
N GLY A 269 -34.47 -4.06 -25.32
CA GLY A 269 -34.51 -2.79 -26.07
C GLY A 269 -33.23 -1.98 -25.86
N ASP A 270 -32.45 -1.84 -26.93
CA ASP A 270 -31.16 -1.15 -27.05
C ASP A 270 -31.26 0.41 -27.01
N PRO A 271 -30.13 1.15 -26.94
CA PRO A 271 -30.04 2.48 -26.35
C PRO A 271 -29.95 3.64 -27.37
N ALA A 272 -30.45 4.82 -26.98
CA ALA A 272 -29.87 6.13 -27.31
C ALA A 272 -30.60 7.26 -26.57
N ASN A 273 -29.93 7.95 -25.63
CA ASN A 273 -29.89 9.42 -25.50
C ASN A 273 -29.25 9.87 -24.17
N ASN A 274 -28.33 10.82 -24.28
CA ASN A 274 -27.84 11.73 -23.22
C ASN A 274 -28.13 13.17 -23.75
N PRO A 275 -28.19 14.28 -22.97
CA PRO A 275 -27.79 14.45 -21.57
C PRO A 275 -28.78 15.26 -20.70
N GLN A 276 -28.83 14.99 -19.39
CA GLN A 276 -29.45 15.92 -18.43
C GLN A 276 -28.51 16.31 -17.30
N ALA A 277 -28.53 17.61 -17.03
CA ALA A 277 -27.60 18.40 -16.24
C ALA A 277 -27.58 18.00 -14.75
N ARG A 278 -26.40 18.07 -14.14
CA ARG A 278 -26.20 17.99 -12.69
C ARG A 278 -26.14 19.42 -12.11
N PRO A 279 -26.70 19.68 -10.91
CA PRO A 279 -26.65 21.00 -10.29
C PRO A 279 -25.21 21.39 -9.94
N SER A 280 -24.94 22.70 -9.97
CA SER A 280 -23.59 23.24 -9.77
C SER A 280 -23.25 23.32 -8.29
N ILE A 281 -21.97 23.18 -7.94
CA ILE A 281 -21.47 23.25 -6.55
C ILE A 281 -21.80 24.60 -5.87
N ILE A 282 -22.02 25.66 -6.66
CA ILE A 282 -22.42 26.99 -6.18
C ILE A 282 -23.82 26.95 -5.54
N ASP A 283 -24.70 26.06 -6.01
CA ASP A 283 -26.07 25.92 -5.51
C ASP A 283 -26.10 25.24 -4.14
N ILE A 284 -25.17 24.31 -3.88
CA ILE A 284 -25.04 23.61 -2.59
C ILE A 284 -24.51 24.55 -1.50
N VAL A 285 -23.61 25.47 -1.86
CA VAL A 285 -23.06 26.47 -0.93
C VAL A 285 -24.09 27.56 -0.62
N SER A 286 -24.90 27.95 -1.61
CA SER A 286 -25.95 28.98 -1.44
C SER A 286 -27.12 28.48 -0.59
N ALA A 287 -27.56 27.24 -0.78
CA ALA A 287 -28.71 26.66 -0.05
C ALA A 287 -28.47 26.45 1.46
N ARG A 288 -27.21 26.54 1.93
CA ARG A 288 -26.85 26.32 3.35
C ARG A 288 -26.59 27.60 4.13
N SER A 289 -26.66 28.76 3.48
CA SER A 289 -26.42 30.09 4.08
C SER A 289 -27.69 30.76 4.63
N GLU A 290 -28.87 30.24 4.36
CA GLU A 290 -30.15 30.81 4.81
C GLU A 290 -30.73 29.97 5.96
N GLY A 291 -30.12 30.11 7.14
CA GLY A 291 -30.63 29.48 8.35
C GLY A 291 -29.83 29.92 9.57
N THR A 292 -30.46 30.77 10.38
CA THR A 292 -30.05 31.12 11.75
C THR A 292 -28.96 32.19 11.88
N ARG A 293 -29.38 33.46 11.76
CA ARG A 293 -28.72 34.58 12.45
C ARG A 293 -29.32 34.71 13.84
N GLU A 294 -28.60 34.30 14.88
CA GLU A 294 -28.73 34.89 16.22
C GLU A 294 -27.46 34.63 17.05
N GLY A 295 -26.83 35.75 17.47
CA GLY A 295 -25.93 35.90 18.62
C GLY A 295 -24.86 34.85 18.92
N LEU A 296 -23.67 34.95 18.29
CA LEU A 296 -22.42 34.53 18.93
C LEU A 296 -21.27 35.47 18.55
N SER A 297 -20.66 36.07 19.58
CA SER A 297 -19.43 36.87 19.49
C SER A 297 -18.32 36.13 18.74
N PRO A 298 -17.41 36.84 18.05
CA PRO A 298 -16.39 36.22 17.20
C PRO A 298 -15.41 35.44 18.09
N ILE A 299 -15.58 34.12 18.14
CA ILE A 299 -14.54 33.22 18.64
C ILE A 299 -13.38 33.33 17.66
N GLY A 300 -12.31 34.00 18.09
CA GLY A 300 -11.12 34.24 17.27
C GLY A 300 -10.60 32.94 16.67
N LEU A 301 -10.37 32.95 15.36
CA LEU A 301 -9.81 31.86 14.56
C LEU A 301 -8.55 31.27 15.20
N ASP A 302 -7.74 32.10 15.86
CA ASP A 302 -6.53 31.71 16.60
C ASP A 302 -6.81 30.72 17.75
N GLY A 303 -7.97 30.81 18.41
CA GLY A 303 -8.37 29.92 19.50
C GLY A 303 -8.84 28.55 19.02
N ILE A 304 -9.42 28.47 17.82
CA ILE A 304 -9.79 27.21 17.18
C ILE A 304 -8.51 26.54 16.62
N GLU A 305 -7.62 27.32 16.01
CA GLU A 305 -6.31 26.87 15.53
C GLU A 305 -5.42 26.32 16.65
N ALA A 306 -5.35 26.99 17.80
CA ALA A 306 -4.59 26.50 18.96
C ALA A 306 -5.14 25.17 19.49
N ARG A 307 -6.48 25.01 19.51
CA ARG A 307 -7.13 23.76 19.97
C ARG A 307 -6.95 22.61 18.99
N ILE A 308 -6.96 22.88 17.69
CA ILE A 308 -6.69 21.88 16.64
C ILE A 308 -5.21 21.47 16.66
N ASN A 309 -4.28 22.41 16.79
CA ASN A 309 -2.85 22.12 16.90
C ASN A 309 -2.53 21.32 18.18
N ALA A 310 -3.17 21.65 19.31
CA ALA A 310 -3.03 20.88 20.55
C ALA A 310 -3.63 19.48 20.44
N ALA A 311 -4.73 19.31 19.69
CA ALA A 311 -5.34 18.00 19.42
C ALA A 311 -4.46 17.15 18.49
N ALA A 312 -3.88 17.74 17.43
CA ALA A 312 -2.95 17.08 16.52
C ALA A 312 -1.67 16.62 17.25
N ALA A 313 -1.08 17.48 18.08
CA ALA A 313 0.10 17.12 18.88
C ALA A 313 -0.17 15.99 19.89
N ARG A 314 -1.39 15.93 20.46
CA ARG A 314 -1.83 14.83 21.35
C ARG A 314 -2.05 13.53 20.58
N TYR A 315 -2.59 13.59 19.36
CA TYR A 315 -2.74 12.41 18.50
C TYR A 315 -1.40 11.87 18.01
N ASP A 316 -0.45 12.72 17.62
CA ASP A 316 0.92 12.32 17.28
C ASP A 316 1.66 11.69 18.47
N GLN A 317 1.31 12.09 19.69
CA GLN A 317 1.85 11.48 20.91
C GLN A 317 1.22 10.10 21.16
N VAL A 318 -0.08 9.94 20.91
CA VAL A 318 -0.78 8.64 21.02
C VAL A 318 -0.34 7.67 19.92
N GLU A 319 -0.13 8.13 18.68
CA GLU A 319 0.35 7.32 17.55
C GLU A 319 1.81 6.88 17.75
N ARG A 320 2.67 7.77 18.29
CA ARG A 320 4.02 7.38 18.72
C ARG A 320 3.99 6.41 19.89
N MET A 321 3.04 6.52 20.81
CA MET A 321 2.88 5.56 21.91
C MET A 321 2.38 4.20 21.41
N THR A 322 1.43 4.13 20.48
CA THR A 322 0.97 2.85 19.89
C THR A 322 2.03 2.21 19.01
N LEU A 323 2.81 2.98 18.25
CA LEU A 323 3.98 2.47 17.51
C LEU A 323 5.09 2.01 18.46
N THR A 324 5.32 2.70 19.58
CA THR A 324 6.28 2.27 20.61
C THR A 324 5.81 1.02 21.35
N VAL A 325 4.49 0.85 21.57
CA VAL A 325 3.91 -0.35 22.16
C VAL A 325 3.96 -1.53 21.17
N ALA A 326 3.73 -1.29 19.88
CA ALA A 326 3.93 -2.28 18.82
C ALA A 326 5.41 -2.71 18.73
N ASP A 327 6.36 -1.76 18.76
CA ASP A 327 7.81 -2.03 18.77
C ASP A 327 8.24 -2.78 20.04
N ARG A 328 7.67 -2.48 21.21
CA ARG A 328 7.90 -3.25 22.45
C ARG A 328 7.36 -4.68 22.35
N THR A 329 6.22 -4.86 21.68
CA THR A 329 5.62 -6.18 21.47
C THR A 329 6.46 -7.01 20.50
N ASP A 330 7.04 -6.40 19.47
CA ASP A 330 7.91 -7.09 18.51
C ASP A 330 9.33 -7.33 19.07
N ARG A 331 9.86 -6.45 19.95
CA ARG A 331 11.05 -6.75 20.75
C ARG A 331 10.82 -7.91 21.72
N ALA A 332 9.62 -8.01 22.31
CA ALA A 332 9.24 -9.16 23.14
C ALA A 332 9.15 -10.46 22.32
N LYS A 333 8.67 -10.40 21.07
CA LYS A 333 8.70 -11.56 20.14
C LYS A 333 10.13 -11.95 19.72
N SER A 334 11.02 -10.98 19.52
CA SER A 334 12.44 -11.22 19.24
C SER A 334 13.17 -11.85 20.43
N LEU A 335 12.76 -11.52 21.66
CA LEU A 335 13.24 -12.16 22.88
C LEU A 335 12.68 -13.58 22.99
N TRP A 336 11.41 -13.79 22.63
CA TRP A 336 10.78 -15.10 22.56
C TRP A 336 11.40 -16.02 21.50
N THR A 337 11.79 -15.53 20.33
CA THR A 337 12.50 -16.35 19.32
C THR A 337 13.90 -16.75 19.77
N THR A 338 14.55 -15.90 20.57
CA THR A 338 15.86 -16.24 21.19
C THR A 338 15.67 -17.31 22.27
N ILE A 339 14.68 -17.14 23.16
CA ILE A 339 14.37 -18.11 24.23
C ILE A 339 13.92 -19.46 23.66
N VAL A 340 13.05 -19.46 22.63
CA VAL A 340 12.63 -20.68 21.93
C VAL A 340 13.81 -21.33 21.21
N GLY A 341 14.74 -20.55 20.65
CA GLY A 341 15.99 -21.06 20.09
C GLY A 341 16.84 -21.81 21.13
N THR A 342 17.01 -21.26 22.34
CA THR A 342 17.78 -21.90 23.41
C THR A 342 17.07 -23.14 23.98
N ILE A 343 15.74 -23.10 24.11
CA ILE A 343 14.94 -24.25 24.54
C ILE A 343 15.02 -25.37 23.50
N TRP A 344 14.94 -25.02 22.21
CA TRP A 344 15.05 -25.98 21.11
C TRP A 344 16.44 -26.62 21.04
N GLN A 345 17.50 -25.85 21.25
CA GLN A 345 18.87 -26.38 21.35
C GLN A 345 19.03 -27.33 22.55
N THR A 346 18.41 -27.01 23.68
CA THR A 346 18.42 -27.87 24.87
C THR A 346 17.65 -29.17 24.62
N ALA A 347 16.51 -29.10 23.93
CA ALA A 347 15.71 -30.27 23.56
C ALA A 347 16.48 -31.23 22.62
N TRP A 348 17.23 -30.70 21.65
CA TRP A 348 18.08 -31.50 20.77
C TRP A 348 19.27 -32.12 21.51
N ALA A 349 19.85 -31.43 22.48
CA ALA A 349 20.93 -31.98 23.31
C ALA A 349 20.43 -33.16 24.16
N VAL A 350 19.22 -33.06 24.75
CA VAL A 350 18.59 -34.15 25.51
C VAL A 350 18.22 -35.31 24.59
N PHE A 351 17.64 -35.04 23.41
CA PHE A 351 17.31 -36.07 22.43
C PHE A 351 18.56 -36.81 21.92
N GLY A 352 19.65 -36.08 21.64
CA GLY A 352 20.91 -36.69 21.25
C GLY A 352 21.55 -37.56 22.31
N SER A 353 21.43 -37.17 23.59
CA SER A 353 21.89 -37.97 24.73
C SER A 353 21.08 -39.26 24.89
N LEU A 354 19.78 -39.23 24.59
CA LEU A 354 18.90 -40.41 24.64
C LEU A 354 19.08 -41.34 23.42
N ALA A 355 19.51 -40.78 22.28
CA ALA A 355 19.75 -41.53 21.03
C ALA A 355 21.14 -42.19 20.94
N GLY A 356 21.98 -42.10 21.99
CA GLY A 356 23.29 -42.77 22.03
C GLY A 356 24.33 -42.22 21.05
N LEU A 357 24.15 -40.98 20.57
CA LEU A 357 25.07 -40.35 19.64
C LEU A 357 26.43 -40.05 20.30
N GLN A 358 27.51 -40.39 19.61
CA GLN A 358 28.90 -40.16 20.01
C GLN A 358 29.15 -38.66 20.29
N ARG A 359 29.81 -38.36 21.43
CA ARG A 359 30.06 -36.99 21.93
C ARG A 359 30.85 -36.14 20.94
N GLU A 360 31.66 -36.79 20.11
CA GLU A 360 32.48 -36.20 19.06
C GLU A 360 31.66 -35.48 17.99
N VAL A 361 30.47 -36.01 17.65
CA VAL A 361 29.56 -35.40 16.66
C VAL A 361 28.98 -34.07 17.19
N TRP A 362 28.70 -34.00 18.49
CA TRP A 362 28.19 -32.79 19.13
C TRP A 362 29.21 -31.66 19.16
N PHE A 363 30.48 -31.98 19.44
CA PHE A 363 31.56 -30.99 19.35
C PHE A 363 31.74 -30.46 17.93
N ALA A 364 31.65 -31.34 16.92
CA ALA A 364 31.72 -30.92 15.52
C ALA A 364 30.56 -29.99 15.14
N VAL A 365 29.32 -30.34 15.50
CA VAL A 365 28.14 -29.51 15.22
C VAL A 365 28.20 -28.16 15.95
N ALA A 366 28.58 -28.16 17.23
CA ALA A 366 28.73 -26.94 18.02
C ALA A 366 29.82 -26.02 17.45
N LEU A 367 30.94 -26.58 17.00
CA LEU A 367 32.02 -25.83 16.35
C LEU A 367 31.56 -25.23 15.02
N ILE A 368 30.85 -26.00 14.18
CA ILE A 368 30.30 -25.51 12.91
C ILE A 368 29.30 -24.37 13.17
N ALA A 369 28.40 -24.53 14.14
CA ALA A 369 27.42 -23.50 14.49
C ALA A 369 28.08 -22.23 15.02
N ALA A 370 29.13 -22.36 15.86
CA ALA A 370 29.91 -21.22 16.35
C ALA A 370 30.61 -20.47 15.21
N VAL A 371 31.23 -21.21 14.28
CA VAL A 371 31.87 -20.62 13.09
C VAL A 371 30.85 -19.90 12.20
N LEU A 372 29.70 -20.51 11.92
CA LEU A 372 28.64 -19.88 11.13
C LEU A 372 28.10 -18.60 11.80
N THR A 373 27.97 -18.62 13.13
CA THR A 373 27.55 -17.45 13.93
C THR A 373 28.57 -16.32 13.84
N LEU A 374 29.87 -16.63 13.95
CA LEU A 374 30.95 -15.65 13.79
C LEU A 374 31.00 -15.06 12.38
N VAL A 375 30.83 -15.88 11.33
CA VAL A 375 30.74 -15.42 9.94
C VAL A 375 29.55 -14.49 9.73
N TYR A 376 28.39 -14.85 10.31
CA TYR A 376 27.20 -14.01 10.27
C TYR A 376 27.42 -12.66 10.95
N LEU A 377 27.97 -12.64 12.16
CA LEU A 377 28.29 -11.41 12.91
C LEU A 377 29.30 -10.53 12.17
N TYR A 378 30.36 -11.14 11.63
CA TYR A 378 31.34 -10.43 10.81
C TYR A 378 30.68 -9.76 9.60
N ARG A 379 29.79 -10.48 8.90
CA ARG A 379 29.06 -9.95 7.75
C ARG A 379 28.16 -8.77 8.14
N GLN A 380 27.48 -8.82 9.28
CA GLN A 380 26.65 -7.73 9.77
C GLN A 380 27.46 -6.48 10.11
N ILE A 381 28.60 -6.64 10.79
CA ILE A 381 29.50 -5.53 11.13
C ILE A 381 30.09 -4.92 9.86
N ALA A 382 30.51 -5.74 8.89
CA ALA A 382 31.04 -5.26 7.61
C ALA A 382 30.00 -4.45 6.81
N LEU A 383 28.76 -4.92 6.76
CA LEU A 383 27.66 -4.19 6.11
C LEU A 383 27.30 -2.88 6.84
N GLY A 384 27.38 -2.87 8.18
CA GLY A 384 27.21 -1.68 9.00
C GLY A 384 28.25 -0.60 8.67
N LYS A 385 29.53 -0.96 8.65
CA LYS A 385 30.64 -0.05 8.31
C LYS A 385 30.51 0.52 6.89
N ILE A 386 30.06 -0.28 5.93
CA ILE A 386 29.81 0.19 4.55
C ILE A 386 28.68 1.22 4.51
N ARG A 387 27.60 1.02 5.29
CA ARG A 387 26.50 1.99 5.40
C ARG A 387 26.96 3.30 6.03
N GLU A 388 27.73 3.22 7.11
CA GLU A 388 28.27 4.41 7.79
C GLU A 388 29.22 5.20 6.88
N ALA A 389 30.13 4.53 6.18
CA ALA A 389 31.02 5.17 5.21
C ALA A 389 30.25 5.81 4.04
N THR A 390 29.20 5.15 3.56
CA THR A 390 28.35 5.68 2.48
C THR A 390 27.57 6.91 2.94
N ASN A 391 27.04 6.89 4.17
CA ASN A 391 26.32 8.02 4.75
C ASN A 391 27.24 9.22 5.04
N ALA A 392 28.46 8.97 5.54
CA ALA A 392 29.46 10.02 5.75
C ALA A 392 29.88 10.67 4.42
N ALA A 393 30.11 9.88 3.36
CA ALA A 393 30.46 10.39 2.04
C ALA A 393 29.32 11.16 1.34
N LEU A 394 28.06 10.92 1.72
CA LEU A 394 26.91 11.68 1.23
C LEU A 394 26.74 13.03 1.94
N LEU A 395 27.15 13.12 3.21
CA LEU A 395 27.10 14.36 3.99
C LEU A 395 28.26 15.32 3.68
N ASP A 396 29.39 14.80 3.19
CA ASP A 396 30.61 15.59 2.92
C ASP A 396 30.73 16.09 1.46
N ARG A 397 29.68 15.92 0.63
CA ARG A 397 29.68 16.51 -0.72
C ARG A 397 29.26 17.99 -0.63
N PRO A 398 30.16 18.96 -0.94
CA PRO A 398 29.77 20.35 -1.04
C PRO A 398 28.73 20.49 -2.16
N PHE A 399 27.61 21.15 -1.84
CA PHE A 399 26.61 21.54 -2.82
C PHE A 399 27.27 22.46 -3.87
N ALA A 400 27.68 21.87 -5.00
CA ALA A 400 28.10 22.63 -6.16
C ALA A 400 26.89 23.45 -6.65
N ARG A 401 27.09 24.78 -6.70
CA ARG A 401 26.13 25.79 -7.15
C ARG A 401 25.78 25.64 -8.62
#